data_AF-A0A1B6C3E1-F1
#
_entry.id   AF-A0A1B6C3E1-F1
#
_cell.length_a   1.000
_cell.length_b   1.000
_cell.length_c   1.000
_cell.angle_alpha   90.00
_cell.angle_beta   90.00
_cell.angle_gamma   90.00
#
_symmetry.space_group_name_H-M   'P 1'
#
loop_
_entity.id
_entity.type
_entity.pdbx_description
1 polymer ?
#
loop_
_entity_poly.entity_id
_entity_poly.type
_entity_poly.pdbx_seq_one_letter_code
_entity_poly.pdbx_strand_id
1 'polypeptide(L)'
;AQSYPYRGGSIIDILLAGYNYPIDNFTRNPSQGFLVLLNNPAEVPQFMDNFIAIRPNSDVIVSIKPQKMDASSNLQTKYSPEKRRCYFPSERQLAYFTSYVQRNCKVECLTNYTLEECGCVRYYMPHTPGTKICDLSRQGCVIAAAEALTLGLIT
;
A
#
# COMPACT_ATOMS: atom_id res chain seq x y z
N ALA A 1 14.55 1.86 -28.95
CA ALA A 1 13.68 0.89 -28.27
C ALA A 1 12.54 1.67 -27.62
N GLN A 2 11.32 1.53 -28.12
CA GLN A 2 10.17 2.30 -27.68
C GLN A 2 9.41 1.47 -26.65
N SER A 3 9.40 1.95 -25.40
CA SER A 3 8.67 1.34 -24.28
C SER A 3 7.17 1.60 -24.45
N TYR A 4 6.49 0.73 -25.18
CA TYR A 4 5.03 0.71 -25.25
C TYR A 4 4.45 0.15 -23.96
N PRO A 5 3.31 0.67 -23.46
CA PRO A 5 2.62 0.04 -22.34
C PRO A 5 2.09 -1.33 -22.79
N TYR A 6 2.50 -2.39 -22.09
CA TYR A 6 1.92 -3.72 -22.29
C TYR A 6 0.44 -3.67 -21.89
N ARG A 7 -0.46 -3.94 -22.85
CA ARG A 7 -1.90 -4.04 -22.62
C ARG A 7 -2.29 -5.50 -22.54
N GLY A 8 -2.36 -6.03 -21.31
CA GLY A 8 -3.08 -7.28 -21.01
C GLY A 8 -4.45 -6.94 -20.44
N GLY A 9 -5.44 -7.83 -20.65
CA GLY A 9 -6.73 -7.76 -19.96
C GLY A 9 -6.97 -9.08 -19.24
N SER A 10 -7.32 -9.02 -17.96
CA SER A 10 -7.68 -10.19 -17.16
C SER A 10 -9.01 -9.91 -16.48
N ILE A 11 -9.96 -10.82 -16.64
CA ILE A 11 -11.24 -10.76 -15.94
C ILE A 11 -11.09 -11.63 -14.69
N ILE A 12 -11.44 -11.09 -13.53
CA ILE A 12 -11.53 -11.86 -12.29
C ILE A 12 -12.99 -11.83 -11.87
N ASP A 13 -13.63 -13.00 -11.89
CA ASP A 13 -14.99 -13.19 -11.40
C ASP A 13 -14.94 -13.56 -9.91
N ILE A 14 -15.55 -12.74 -9.06
CA ILE A 14 -15.56 -12.94 -7.60
C ILE A 14 -17.02 -12.91 -7.13
N LEU A 15 -17.54 -14.05 -6.68
CA LEU A 15 -18.83 -14.11 -6.00
C LEU A 15 -18.63 -13.94 -4.49
N LEU A 16 -19.18 -12.86 -3.92
CA LEU A 16 -19.14 -12.59 -2.47
C LEU A 16 -20.53 -12.77 -1.87
N ALA A 17 -20.75 -13.90 -1.20
CA ALA A 17 -22.01 -14.19 -0.50
C ALA A 17 -21.94 -13.67 0.95
N GLY A 18 -22.81 -12.73 1.31
CA GLY A 18 -22.95 -12.23 2.68
C GLY A 18 -24.19 -12.80 3.33
N TYR A 19 -24.06 -13.51 4.47
CA TYR A 19 -25.21 -14.02 5.20
C TYR A 19 -25.94 -12.90 5.94
N ASN A 20 -27.28 -12.88 5.84
CA ASN A 20 -28.14 -12.02 6.66
C ASN A 20 -28.15 -12.56 8.10
N TYR A 21 -27.14 -12.23 8.91
CA TYR A 21 -27.29 -12.35 10.36
C TYR A 21 -28.08 -11.14 10.88
N PRO A 22 -29.09 -11.30 11.75
CA PRO A 22 -29.71 -10.17 12.42
C PRO A 22 -28.66 -9.54 13.33
N ILE A 23 -28.02 -8.48 12.85
CA ILE A 23 -27.13 -7.66 13.66
C ILE A 23 -28.03 -6.78 14.52
N ASP A 24 -27.93 -6.93 15.84
CA ASP A 24 -28.67 -6.12 16.80
C ASP A 24 -28.48 -4.63 16.44
N ASN A 25 -29.60 -3.94 16.23
CA ASN A 25 -29.68 -2.56 15.71
C ASN A 25 -29.08 -1.49 16.66
N PHE A 26 -28.29 -1.89 17.66
CA PHE A 26 -27.79 -1.02 18.72
C PHE A 26 -26.48 -0.30 18.38
N THR A 27 -25.84 -0.62 17.26
CA THR A 27 -24.71 0.16 16.74
C THR A 27 -25.00 0.57 15.31
N ARG A 28 -25.11 1.87 15.04
CA ARG A 28 -25.03 2.48 13.71
C ARG A 28 -23.66 2.13 13.08
N ASN A 29 -23.50 0.92 12.56
CA ASN A 29 -22.37 0.53 11.73
C ASN A 29 -22.82 0.65 10.26
N PRO A 30 -22.33 1.65 9.50
CA PRO A 30 -22.80 1.92 8.14
C PRO A 30 -22.26 0.97 7.06
N SER A 31 -21.62 -0.15 7.40
CA SER A 31 -20.88 -0.99 6.45
C SER A 31 -21.29 -2.45 6.48
N GLN A 32 -22.49 -2.77 6.01
CA GLN A 32 -22.77 -4.13 5.54
C GLN A 32 -22.17 -4.28 4.14
N GLY A 33 -21.25 -5.23 3.94
CA GLY A 33 -20.61 -5.47 2.64
C GLY A 33 -19.17 -5.96 2.73
N PHE A 34 -18.50 -5.99 1.59
CA PHE A 34 -17.11 -6.39 1.42
C PHE A 34 -16.29 -5.24 0.86
N LEU A 35 -15.05 -5.09 1.31
CA LEU A 35 -14.08 -4.16 0.72
C LEU A 35 -13.06 -4.98 -0.06
N VAL A 36 -13.01 -4.78 -1.38
CA VAL A 36 -12.04 -5.45 -2.27
C VAL A 36 -10.93 -4.49 -2.61
N LEU A 37 -9.69 -4.91 -2.37
CA LEU A 37 -8.49 -4.13 -2.66
C LEU A 37 -7.66 -4.83 -3.73
N LEU A 38 -7.32 -4.09 -4.78
CA LEU A 38 -6.41 -4.55 -5.83
C LEU A 38 -5.07 -3.85 -5.69
N ASN A 39 -4.00 -4.61 -5.49
CA ASN A 39 -2.65 -4.08 -5.35
C ASN A 39 -1.67 -4.94 -6.16
N ASN A 40 -0.49 -4.38 -6.46
CA ASN A 40 0.63 -5.15 -6.96
C ASN A 40 1.01 -6.24 -5.94
N PRO A 41 1.22 -7.51 -6.33
CA PRO A 41 1.56 -8.59 -5.40
C PRO A 41 2.87 -8.37 -4.62
N ALA A 42 3.76 -7.50 -5.11
CA ALA A 42 4.98 -7.12 -4.41
C ALA A 42 4.76 -6.02 -3.37
N GLU A 43 3.57 -5.40 -3.29
CA GLU A 43 3.24 -4.32 -2.37
C GLU A 43 2.46 -4.80 -1.16
N VAL A 44 2.65 -4.10 -0.03
CA VAL A 44 1.75 -4.26 1.13
C VAL A 44 0.40 -3.62 0.80
N PRO A 45 -0.73 -4.34 0.95
CA PRO A 45 -2.04 -3.74 0.79
C PRO A 45 -2.28 -2.74 1.92
N GLN A 46 -2.52 -1.47 1.58
CA GLN A 46 -2.97 -0.47 2.55
C GLN A 46 -4.42 -0.10 2.28
N PHE A 47 -5.23 -0.17 3.33
CA PHE A 47 -6.68 -0.05 3.26
C PHE A 47 -7.21 1.35 2.96
N MET A 48 -6.35 2.37 3.01
CA MET A 48 -6.77 3.77 3.01
C MET A 48 -6.95 4.39 1.62
N ASP A 49 -6.32 3.85 0.58
CA ASP A 49 -6.14 4.64 -0.64
C ASP A 49 -7.00 4.19 -1.83
N ASN A 50 -7.32 2.90 -1.97
CA ASN A 50 -8.09 2.37 -3.12
C ASN A 50 -8.82 1.07 -2.78
N PHE A 51 -10.14 1.10 -2.68
CA PHE A 51 -10.97 -0.08 -2.49
C PHE A 51 -12.27 -0.01 -3.29
N ILE A 52 -12.82 -1.18 -3.61
CA ILE A 52 -14.14 -1.35 -4.18
C ILE A 52 -15.06 -1.85 -3.06
N ALA A 53 -16.09 -1.07 -2.72
CA ALA A 53 -17.10 -1.49 -1.76
C ALA A 53 -18.20 -2.28 -2.47
N ILE A 54 -18.42 -3.53 -2.03
CA ILE A 54 -19.42 -4.46 -2.57
C ILE A 54 -20.49 -4.70 -1.52
N ARG A 55 -21.77 -4.59 -1.90
CA ARG A 55 -22.87 -4.85 -0.98
C ARG A 55 -23.04 -6.35 -0.73
N PRO A 56 -23.63 -6.77 0.40
CA PRO A 56 -24.04 -8.15 0.57
C PRO A 56 -25.08 -8.54 -0.48
N ASN A 57 -25.16 -9.85 -0.78
CA ASN A 57 -26.14 -10.42 -1.72
C ASN A 57 -26.08 -9.81 -3.13
N SER A 58 -24.92 -9.34 -3.57
CA SER A 58 -24.70 -8.89 -4.95
C SER A 58 -23.74 -9.80 -5.68
N ASP A 59 -24.07 -10.13 -6.93
CA ASP A 59 -23.15 -10.71 -7.90
C ASP A 59 -22.48 -9.55 -8.67
N VAL A 60 -21.15 -9.49 -8.65
CA VAL A 60 -20.37 -8.37 -9.22
C VAL A 60 -19.18 -8.92 -10.01
N ILE A 61 -19.08 -8.49 -11.27
CA ILE A 61 -17.93 -8.79 -12.13
C ILE A 61 -16.99 -7.58 -12.14
N VAL A 62 -15.72 -7.79 -11.78
CA VAL A 62 -14.69 -6.75 -11.76
C VAL A 62 -13.70 -6.99 -12.90
N SER A 63 -13.76 -6.15 -13.93
CA SER A 63 -12.80 -6.20 -15.04
C SER A 63 -11.52 -5.44 -14.67
N ILE A 64 -10.36 -6.11 -14.75
CA ILE A 64 -9.06 -5.53 -14.41
C ILE A 64 -8.26 -5.31 -15.69
N LYS A 65 -7.86 -4.05 -15.90
CA LYS A 65 -6.99 -3.65 -17.01
C LYS A 65 -5.63 -3.22 -16.47
N PRO A 66 -4.65 -4.13 -16.35
CA PRO A 66 -3.31 -3.77 -15.93
C PRO A 66 -2.66 -2.82 -16.95
N GLN A 67 -2.05 -1.75 -16.45
CA GLN A 67 -1.19 -0.86 -17.23
C GLN A 67 0.22 -0.94 -16.66
N LYS A 68 1.15 -1.49 -17.43
CA LYS A 68 2.55 -1.58 -17.06
C LYS A 68 3.38 -0.66 -17.95
N MET A 69 4.19 0.18 -17.33
CA MET A 69 5.22 0.98 -18.00
C MET A 69 6.58 0.45 -17.58
N ASP A 70 7.37 -0.01 -18.54
CA ASP A 70 8.74 -0.45 -18.32
C ASP A 70 9.72 0.60 -18.85
N ALA A 71 10.81 0.81 -18.13
CA ALA A 71 11.89 1.68 -18.60
C ALA A 71 12.72 0.98 -19.68
N SER A 72 13.33 1.76 -20.58
CA SER A 72 14.25 1.23 -21.57
C SER A 72 15.53 0.70 -20.91
N SER A 73 16.08 -0.40 -21.44
CA SER A 73 17.25 -1.07 -20.86
C SER A 73 18.50 -0.18 -20.73
N ASN A 74 18.66 0.80 -21.61
CA ASN A 74 19.76 1.76 -21.57
C ASN A 74 19.59 2.84 -20.49
N LEU A 75 18.40 3.04 -19.93
CA LEU A 75 18.16 4.08 -18.95
C LEU A 75 18.91 3.78 -17.64
N GLN A 76 18.93 2.50 -17.25
CA GLN A 76 19.62 2.02 -16.05
C GLN A 76 21.14 2.20 -16.15
N THR A 77 21.73 1.92 -17.31
CA THR A 77 23.19 1.99 -17.50
C THR A 77 23.70 3.40 -17.82
N LYS A 78 22.89 4.26 -18.45
CA LYS A 78 23.32 5.60 -18.88
C LYS A 78 23.13 6.69 -17.83
N TYR A 79 22.16 6.54 -16.93
CA TYR A 79 21.84 7.57 -15.94
C TYR A 79 21.89 6.99 -14.54
N SER A 80 22.65 7.65 -13.67
CA SER A 80 22.70 7.28 -12.26
C SER A 80 21.35 7.54 -11.58
N PRO A 81 21.05 6.84 -10.47
CA PRO A 81 19.80 7.02 -9.73
C PRO A 81 19.58 8.47 -9.29
N GLU A 82 20.63 9.20 -8.92
CA GLU A 82 20.57 10.60 -8.46
C GLU A 82 20.07 11.54 -9.57
N LYS A 83 20.49 11.31 -10.81
CA LYS A 83 20.01 12.08 -11.97
C LYS A 83 18.55 11.77 -12.29
N ARG A 84 18.12 10.51 -12.13
CA ARG A 84 16.75 10.06 -12.42
C ARG A 84 15.77 10.34 -11.28
N ARG A 85 16.26 10.53 -10.06
CA ARG A 85 15.47 10.67 -8.82
C ARG A 85 14.53 9.48 -8.57
N CYS A 86 14.86 8.30 -9.10
CA CYS A 86 14.16 7.05 -8.86
C CYS A 86 15.13 5.88 -8.98
N TYR A 87 14.78 4.75 -8.36
CA TYR A 87 15.60 3.54 -8.31
C TYR A 87 14.97 2.41 -9.13
N PHE A 88 15.81 1.61 -9.78
CA PHE A 88 15.45 0.28 -10.26
C PHE A 88 15.46 -0.75 -9.12
N PRO A 89 14.77 -1.89 -9.26
CA PRO A 89 14.73 -2.92 -8.22
C PRO A 89 16.09 -3.39 -7.72
N SER A 90 17.09 -3.43 -8.59
CA SER A 90 18.46 -3.84 -8.26
C SER A 90 19.36 -2.73 -7.70
N GLU A 91 18.89 -1.48 -7.69
CA GLU A 91 19.70 -0.32 -7.26
C GLU A 91 19.50 0.03 -5.79
N ARG A 92 18.41 -0.42 -5.18
CA ARG A 92 18.09 -0.14 -3.79
C ARG A 92 17.50 -1.37 -3.12
N GLN A 93 18.21 -1.88 -2.13
CA GLN A 93 17.68 -2.93 -1.25
C GLN A 93 16.83 -2.28 -0.15
N LEU A 94 15.68 -2.89 0.11
CA LEU A 94 14.77 -2.52 1.20
C LEU A 94 15.05 -3.41 2.42
N ALA A 95 14.80 -2.91 3.62
CA ALA A 95 15.13 -3.61 4.87
C ALA A 95 14.14 -4.75 5.18
N TYR A 96 12.88 -4.57 4.83
CA TYR A 96 11.76 -5.45 5.17
C TYR A 96 11.13 -6.11 3.95
N PHE A 97 11.42 -5.60 2.74
CA PHE A 97 10.85 -6.11 1.48
C PHE A 97 11.92 -6.66 0.55
N THR A 98 11.59 -7.74 -0.18
CA THR A 98 12.54 -8.44 -1.06
C THR A 98 12.83 -7.70 -2.37
N SER A 99 11.85 -6.96 -2.89
CA SER A 99 11.97 -6.20 -4.13
C SER A 99 11.63 -4.74 -3.90
N TYR A 100 12.42 -3.83 -4.47
CA TYR A 100 12.08 -2.42 -4.44
C TYR A 100 10.86 -2.11 -5.32
N VAL A 101 9.84 -1.56 -4.67
CA VAL A 101 8.71 -0.87 -5.28
C VAL A 101 8.58 0.46 -4.52
N GLN A 102 8.21 1.53 -5.22
CA GLN A 102 8.16 2.88 -4.63
C GLN A 102 7.30 2.92 -3.36
N ARG A 103 6.17 2.21 -3.35
CA ARG A 103 5.28 2.15 -2.20
C ARG A 103 5.93 1.49 -0.99
N ASN A 104 6.58 0.35 -1.16
CA ASN A 104 7.31 -0.34 -0.09
C ASN A 104 8.38 0.58 0.51
N CYS A 105 9.15 1.29 -0.33
CA CYS A 105 10.14 2.25 0.14
C CYS A 105 9.53 3.37 0.99
N LYS A 106 8.34 3.88 0.60
CA LYS A 106 7.62 4.89 1.39
C LYS A 106 7.13 4.33 2.73
N VAL A 107 6.69 3.08 2.76
CA VAL A 107 6.27 2.39 3.99
C VAL A 107 7.44 2.22 4.95
N GLU A 108 8.62 1.82 4.46
CA GLU A 108 9.82 1.74 5.32
C GLU A 108 10.24 3.11 5.83
N CYS A 109 10.20 4.14 4.97
CA CYS A 109 10.50 5.51 5.36
C CYS A 109 9.58 5.98 6.49
N LEU A 110 8.27 5.80 6.33
CA LEU A 110 7.28 6.12 7.35
C LEU A 110 7.52 5.33 8.64
N THR A 111 7.81 4.04 8.52
CA THR A 111 8.07 3.16 9.67
C THR A 111 9.28 3.65 10.46
N ASN A 112 10.40 3.90 9.78
CA ASN A 112 11.64 4.34 10.41
C ASN A 112 11.44 5.68 11.12
N TYR A 113 10.81 6.63 10.43
CA TYR A 113 10.52 7.94 11.01
C TYR A 113 9.56 7.84 12.20
N THR A 114 8.50 7.04 12.10
CA THR A 114 7.57 6.83 13.22
C THR A 114 8.28 6.20 14.42
N LEU A 115 9.18 5.24 14.19
CA LEU A 115 9.94 4.61 15.25
C LEU A 115 10.91 5.58 15.92
N GLU A 116 11.58 6.44 15.14
CA GLU A 116 12.50 7.46 15.64
C GLU A 116 11.77 8.52 16.48
N GLU A 117 10.67 9.06 15.97
CA GLU A 117 9.92 10.13 16.64
C GLU A 117 9.07 9.64 17.82
N CYS A 118 8.38 8.50 17.66
CA CYS A 118 7.40 8.03 18.63
C CYS A 118 7.92 6.90 19.53
N GLY A 119 9.06 6.28 19.19
CA GLY A 119 9.63 5.14 19.92
C GLY A 119 8.84 3.83 19.74
N CYS A 120 7.90 3.79 18.81
CA CYS A 120 7.04 2.65 18.50
C CYS A 120 6.54 2.74 17.05
N VAL A 121 5.99 1.66 16.50
CA VAL A 121 5.39 1.64 15.16
C VAL A 121 3.92 1.20 15.21
N ARG A 122 3.16 1.44 14.14
CA ARG A 122 1.80 0.87 14.03
C ARG A 122 1.86 -0.62 13.77
N TYR A 123 0.82 -1.34 14.18
CA TYR A 123 0.72 -2.80 14.03
C TYR A 123 0.89 -3.30 12.58
N TYR A 124 0.51 -2.51 11.58
CA TYR A 124 0.62 -2.88 10.17
C TYR A 124 1.97 -2.50 9.54
N MET A 125 2.78 -1.68 10.22
CA MET A 125 4.08 -1.26 9.70
C MET A 125 5.06 -2.43 9.76
N PRO A 126 5.94 -2.60 8.77
CA PRO A 126 6.99 -3.62 8.84
C PRO A 126 7.94 -3.35 10.01
N HIS A 127 8.34 -4.37 10.76
CA HIS A 127 9.23 -4.22 11.90
C HIS A 127 9.93 -5.52 12.25
N THR A 128 11.03 -5.43 13.00
CA THR A 128 11.73 -6.59 13.53
C THR A 128 11.13 -7.04 14.87
N PRO A 129 11.30 -8.33 15.25
CA PRO A 129 10.89 -8.81 16.57
C PRO A 129 11.48 -7.96 17.70
N GLY A 130 10.64 -7.58 18.66
CA GLY A 130 11.02 -6.72 19.79
C GLY A 130 10.74 -5.22 19.58
N THR A 131 10.38 -4.80 18.36
CA THR A 131 9.92 -3.42 18.11
C THR A 131 8.58 -3.19 18.82
N LYS A 132 8.45 -2.08 19.54
CA LYS A 132 7.22 -1.74 20.27
C LYS A 132 6.12 -1.34 19.30
N ILE A 133 4.92 -1.88 19.51
CA ILE A 133 3.71 -1.42 18.82
C ILE A 133 3.09 -0.28 19.61
N CYS A 134 2.74 0.80 18.93
CA CYS A 134 2.09 1.96 19.54
C CYS A 134 0.69 1.60 20.05
N ASP A 135 0.39 2.00 21.27
CA ASP A 135 -0.96 2.00 21.82
C ASP A 135 -1.72 3.29 21.45
N LEU A 136 -2.94 3.42 21.94
CA LEU A 136 -3.78 4.60 21.69
C LEU A 136 -3.21 5.89 22.29
N SER A 137 -2.37 5.81 23.34
CA SER A 137 -1.77 7.01 23.95
C SER A 137 -0.78 7.70 23.01
N ARG A 138 -0.13 6.94 22.12
CA ARG A 138 0.81 7.44 21.12
C ARG A 138 0.15 7.80 19.79
N GLN A 139 -1.17 7.67 19.66
CA GLN A 139 -1.88 7.90 18.40
C GLN A 139 -1.65 9.32 17.84
N GLY A 140 -1.63 10.35 18.69
CA GLY A 140 -1.35 11.72 18.26
C GLY A 140 0.04 11.88 17.63
N CYS A 141 1.06 11.27 18.24
CA CYS A 141 2.43 11.28 17.70
C CYS A 141 2.49 10.61 16.33
N VAL A 142 1.87 9.43 16.21
CA VAL A 142 1.92 8.66 14.97
C VAL A 142 1.17 9.36 13.83
N ILE A 143 0.05 10.04 14.13
CA ILE A 143 -0.66 10.86 13.13
C ILE A 143 0.23 12.02 12.68
N ALA A 144 0.80 12.78 13.63
CA ALA A 144 1.70 13.88 13.32
C ALA A 144 2.93 13.42 12.50
N ALA A 145 3.48 12.25 12.83
CA ALA A 145 4.63 11.69 12.11
C ALA A 145 4.27 11.36 10.65
N ALA A 146 3.09 10.79 10.41
CA ALA A 146 2.60 10.52 9.06
C ALA A 146 2.31 11.82 8.28
N GLU A 147 1.72 12.82 8.93
CA GLU A 147 1.43 14.12 8.31
C GLU A 147 2.71 14.87 7.92
N ALA A 148 3.73 14.88 8.77
CA ALA A 148 5.00 15.55 8.51
C ALA A 148 5.68 15.03 7.23
N LEU A 149 5.66 13.71 7.02
CA LEU A 149 6.18 13.06 5.81
C LEU A 149 5.30 13.31 4.57
N THR A 150 3.97 13.36 4.76
CA THR A 150 3.03 13.53 3.63
C THR A 150 3.03 14.96 3.09
N LEU A 151 3.19 15.95 3.97
CA LEU A 151 3.26 17.37 3.62
C LEU A 151 4.66 17.82 3.17
N GLY A 152 5.65 16.92 3.17
CA GLY A 152 7.03 17.25 2.79
C GLY A 152 7.67 18.29 3.71
N LEU A 153 7.23 18.36 4.97
CA LEU A 153 7.76 19.28 5.99
C LEU A 153 9.14 18.86 6.49
N ILE A 154 9.62 17.70 6.03
CA ILE A 154 10.90 17.10 6.39
C ILE A 154 11.49 16.55 5.08
N THR A 155 12.68 17.04 4.73
CA THR A 155 13.45 16.70 3.52
C THR A 155 14.77 16.06 3.88
#